data_AF-A0A8C5BKX1-F1
#
_entry.id   AF-A0A8C5BKX1-F1
#
_cell.length_a   1.000
_cell.length_b   1.000
_cell.length_c   1.000
_cell.angle_alpha   90.00
_cell.angle_beta   90.00
_cell.angle_gamma   90.00
#
_symmetry.space_group_name_H-M   'P 1'
#
loop_
_entity.id
_entity.type
_entity.pdbx_description
1 polymer ?
#
loop_
_entity_poly.entity_id
_entity_poly.type
_entity_poly.pdbx_seq_one_letter_code
_entity_poly.pdbx_strand_id
1 'polypeptide(L)'
;PAASSAQMEVILGFVEEAEAWELRSPQFPSKVGGKPAWLGYRDVPSLPGLECDICQLPMVFLLQVYAPISGQERSFHRALFLFCCKTPECYSRLRYQLPRVNDFYPFDPPGSDNDQVVLPVTGVKLCWVCGCPGNKACSRCHNITYCSKHHQTLHWKHSHKKACGSQGTYPHGWFFCPEERDVEQEEDEVEEEVEEEENAEVEGALKTESGAPLADGELVMCG
;
A
#
# COMPACT_ATOMS: atom_id res chain seq x y z
N PRO A 1 -37.25 5.30 10.30
CA PRO A 1 -36.15 4.73 9.48
C PRO A 1 -34.79 5.25 9.98
N ALA A 2 -34.10 4.43 10.77
CA ALA A 2 -32.71 4.73 11.11
C ALA A 2 -31.86 4.57 9.84
N ALA A 3 -31.06 5.59 9.51
CA ALA A 3 -30.01 5.41 8.52
C ALA A 3 -28.96 4.50 9.17
N SER A 4 -28.77 3.30 8.63
CA SER A 4 -27.63 2.48 9.00
C SER A 4 -26.37 3.26 8.63
N SER A 5 -25.55 3.60 9.62
CA SER A 5 -24.20 4.09 9.38
C SER A 5 -23.43 2.96 8.70
N ALA A 6 -23.18 3.10 7.40
CA ALA A 6 -22.29 2.18 6.69
C ALA A 6 -20.91 2.27 7.35
N GLN A 7 -20.57 1.27 8.15
CA GLN A 7 -19.23 1.11 8.68
C GLN A 7 -18.32 0.87 7.47
N MET A 8 -17.29 1.72 7.31
CA MET A 8 -16.26 1.51 6.31
C MET A 8 -15.38 0.37 6.85
N GLU A 9 -15.45 -0.79 6.22
CA GLU A 9 -14.57 -1.92 6.52
C GLU A 9 -13.23 -1.70 5.82
N VAL A 10 -12.19 -1.37 6.60
CA VAL A 10 -10.82 -1.23 6.11
C VAL A 10 -10.16 -2.59 6.22
N ILE A 11 -9.73 -3.14 5.08
CA ILE A 11 -9.00 -4.41 5.00
C ILE A 11 -7.54 -4.09 4.74
N LEU A 12 -6.69 -4.37 5.74
CA LEU A 12 -5.24 -4.36 5.61
C LEU A 12 -4.74 -5.72 5.14
N GLY A 13 -3.54 -5.78 4.57
CA GLY A 13 -2.94 -7.03 4.12
C GLY A 13 -1.48 -6.87 3.73
N PHE A 14 -0.68 -7.87 4.06
CA PHE A 14 0.74 -7.96 3.72
C PHE A 14 0.94 -8.73 2.40
N VAL A 15 2.18 -8.73 1.90
CA VAL A 15 2.55 -9.49 0.70
C VAL A 15 3.23 -10.78 1.13
N GLU A 16 2.55 -11.90 0.90
CA GLU A 16 3.01 -13.25 1.24
C GLU A 16 3.28 -14.07 -0.03
N GLU A 17 4.00 -15.19 0.12
CA GLU A 17 4.10 -16.19 -0.96
C GLU A 17 2.77 -16.96 -1.07
N ALA A 18 2.30 -17.16 -2.30
CA ALA A 18 1.02 -17.81 -2.57
C ALA A 18 1.15 -18.79 -3.74
N GLU A 19 0.36 -19.86 -3.71
CA GLU A 19 0.41 -20.92 -4.69
C GLU A 19 -0.08 -20.45 -6.07
N ALA A 20 0.48 -21.03 -7.13
CA ALA A 20 0.22 -20.60 -8.51
C ALA A 20 -1.23 -20.85 -8.98
N TRP A 21 -2.05 -21.53 -8.18
CA TRP A 21 -3.48 -21.72 -8.42
C TRP A 21 -4.34 -20.66 -7.73
N GLU A 22 -3.90 -20.09 -6.60
CA GLU A 22 -4.57 -19.01 -5.87
C GLU A 22 -4.52 -17.69 -6.64
N LEU A 23 -3.42 -17.47 -7.38
CA LEU A 23 -3.17 -16.25 -8.15
C LEU A 23 -3.84 -16.19 -9.54
N ARG A 24 -4.86 -17.03 -9.80
CA ARG A 24 -5.59 -17.15 -11.09
C ARG A 24 -6.94 -16.40 -11.06
N SER A 25 -7.48 -16.10 -12.23
CA SER A 25 -8.74 -15.34 -12.38
C SER A 25 -9.95 -15.87 -11.58
N PRO A 26 -10.25 -17.18 -11.54
CA PRO A 26 -11.41 -17.69 -10.81
C PRO A 26 -11.36 -17.50 -9.28
N GLN A 27 -10.18 -17.21 -8.73
CA GLN A 27 -9.93 -17.04 -7.30
C GLN A 27 -10.05 -15.57 -6.86
N PHE A 28 -10.25 -14.64 -7.81
CA PHE A 28 -10.38 -13.20 -7.57
C PHE A 28 -9.27 -12.60 -6.67
N PRO A 29 -7.97 -12.86 -6.94
CA PRO A 29 -6.90 -12.51 -6.02
C PRO A 29 -6.66 -10.99 -5.93
N SER A 30 -6.28 -10.54 -4.74
CA SER A 30 -5.41 -9.37 -4.56
C SER A 30 -3.95 -9.83 -4.64
N LYS A 31 -3.12 -9.19 -5.46
CA LYS A 31 -1.76 -9.67 -5.78
C LYS A 31 -0.84 -8.58 -6.32
N VAL A 32 0.45 -8.69 -6.02
CA VAL A 32 1.52 -7.88 -6.61
C VAL A 32 2.20 -8.65 -7.75
N GLY A 33 2.41 -8.00 -8.89
CA GLY A 33 3.24 -8.52 -9.98
C GLY A 33 2.74 -9.76 -10.74
N GLY A 34 3.58 -10.24 -11.66
CA GLY A 34 3.24 -11.33 -12.57
C GLY A 34 2.28 -10.90 -13.69
N LYS A 35 1.31 -11.77 -14.03
CA LYS A 35 0.24 -11.46 -15.00
C LYS A 35 -1.05 -11.06 -14.26
N PRO A 36 -1.83 -10.08 -14.78
CA PRO A 36 -3.12 -9.71 -14.23
C PRO A 36 -4.11 -10.89 -14.29
N ALA A 37 -4.86 -11.09 -13.22
CA ALA A 37 -5.92 -12.08 -13.12
C ALA A 37 -7.25 -11.42 -13.51
N TRP A 38 -7.46 -11.20 -14.81
CA TRP A 38 -8.64 -10.53 -15.38
C TRP A 38 -9.94 -11.20 -14.96
N LEU A 39 -10.96 -10.39 -14.61
CA LEU A 39 -12.30 -10.88 -14.23
C LEU A 39 -13.08 -11.52 -15.40
N GLY A 40 -12.73 -11.18 -16.63
CA GLY A 40 -13.34 -11.72 -17.84
C GLY A 40 -12.61 -11.25 -19.09
N TYR A 41 -12.86 -11.91 -20.22
CA TYR A 41 -12.08 -11.72 -21.47
C TYR A 41 -12.76 -10.85 -22.53
N ARG A 42 -13.95 -10.30 -22.27
CA ARG A 42 -14.72 -9.54 -23.28
C ARG A 42 -14.27 -8.08 -23.42
N ASP A 43 -13.89 -7.46 -22.31
CA ASP A 43 -13.63 -6.01 -22.20
C ASP A 43 -12.25 -5.72 -21.58
N VAL A 44 -11.27 -6.59 -21.86
CA VAL A 44 -9.87 -6.38 -21.42
C VAL A 44 -9.29 -5.18 -22.17
N PRO A 45 -8.56 -4.26 -21.49
CA PRO A 45 -7.92 -3.12 -22.15
C PRO A 45 -7.05 -3.54 -23.35
N SER A 46 -7.20 -2.83 -24.47
CA SER A 46 -6.34 -2.96 -25.63
C SER A 46 -4.96 -2.33 -25.38
N LEU A 47 -3.97 -2.61 -26.24
CA LEU A 47 -2.60 -2.07 -26.08
C LEU A 47 -2.57 -0.53 -25.91
N PRO A 48 -3.30 0.30 -26.67
CA PRO A 48 -3.35 1.75 -26.44
C PRO A 48 -3.92 2.15 -25.06
N GLY A 49 -4.71 1.29 -24.41
CA GLY A 49 -5.19 1.50 -23.04
C GLY A 49 -4.20 1.03 -21.96
N LEU A 50 -3.07 0.45 -22.36
CA LEU A 50 -1.99 -0.07 -21.50
C LEU A 50 -0.62 0.49 -21.91
N GLU A 51 -0.56 1.47 -22.81
CA GLU A 51 0.67 2.18 -23.21
C GLU A 51 0.89 3.40 -22.31
N CYS A 52 2.16 3.77 -22.11
CA CYS A 52 2.52 4.94 -21.33
C CYS A 52 2.35 6.22 -22.16
N ASP A 53 1.58 7.19 -21.68
CA ASP A 53 1.33 8.48 -22.35
C ASP A 53 2.62 9.25 -22.75
N ILE A 54 3.75 9.00 -22.08
CA ILE A 54 5.01 9.73 -22.29
C ILE A 54 5.90 9.03 -23.33
N CYS A 55 6.22 7.75 -23.17
CA CYS A 55 7.12 7.02 -24.07
C CYS A 55 6.42 6.13 -25.11
N GLN A 56 5.09 5.97 -25.02
CA GLN A 56 4.27 5.12 -25.88
C GLN A 56 4.70 3.64 -25.91
N LEU A 57 5.40 3.19 -24.86
CA LEU A 57 5.74 1.79 -24.64
C LEU A 57 4.68 1.11 -23.75
N PRO A 58 4.41 -0.19 -23.93
CA PRO A 58 3.53 -0.95 -23.05
C PRO A 58 3.98 -0.89 -21.58
N MET A 59 3.04 -0.52 -20.71
CA MET A 59 3.20 -0.59 -19.26
C MET A 59 3.19 -2.03 -18.77
N VAL A 60 3.73 -2.24 -17.57
CA VAL A 60 3.71 -3.54 -16.90
C VAL A 60 2.68 -3.56 -15.79
N PHE A 61 2.11 -4.73 -15.54
CA PHE A 61 1.24 -4.97 -14.39
C PHE A 61 2.05 -4.87 -13.10
N LEU A 62 1.54 -4.10 -12.12
CA LEU A 62 2.17 -3.88 -10.82
C LEU A 62 1.37 -4.47 -9.67
N LEU A 63 0.06 -4.19 -9.60
CA LEU A 63 -0.81 -4.56 -8.48
C LEU A 63 -2.24 -4.81 -8.97
N GLN A 64 -2.90 -5.80 -8.39
CA GLN A 64 -4.34 -6.02 -8.49
C GLN A 64 -4.91 -6.08 -7.08
N VAL A 65 -6.04 -5.41 -6.86
CA VAL A 65 -6.81 -5.49 -5.60
C VAL A 65 -8.23 -5.89 -5.93
N TYR A 66 -8.70 -7.01 -5.38
CA TYR A 66 -10.12 -7.35 -5.41
C TYR A 66 -10.86 -6.51 -4.39
N ALA A 67 -11.83 -5.73 -4.87
CA ALA A 67 -12.49 -4.66 -4.12
C ALA A 67 -13.99 -4.62 -4.49
N PRO A 68 -14.77 -5.64 -4.10
CA PRO A 68 -16.21 -5.73 -4.37
C PRO A 68 -16.97 -4.59 -3.67
N ILE A 69 -18.17 -4.26 -4.17
CA ILE A 69 -19.04 -3.24 -3.55
C ILE A 69 -20.34 -3.90 -3.08
N SER A 70 -20.48 -4.05 -1.76
CA SER A 70 -21.67 -4.59 -1.12
C SER A 70 -22.93 -3.83 -1.53
N GLY A 71 -23.98 -4.58 -1.90
CA GLY A 71 -25.27 -4.02 -2.33
C GLY A 71 -25.31 -3.46 -3.76
N GLN A 72 -24.23 -3.59 -4.55
CA GLN A 72 -24.19 -3.10 -5.94
C GLN A 72 -23.99 -4.25 -6.95
N GLU A 73 -25.10 -4.78 -7.50
CA GLU A 73 -25.10 -5.94 -8.41
C GLU A 73 -24.14 -5.81 -9.62
N ARG A 74 -23.97 -4.59 -10.15
CA ARG A 74 -23.15 -4.32 -11.35
C ARG A 74 -21.64 -4.28 -11.07
N SER A 75 -21.22 -4.41 -9.81
CA SER A 75 -19.83 -4.35 -9.34
C SER A 75 -19.56 -5.40 -8.25
N PHE A 76 -20.36 -6.48 -8.22
CA PHE A 76 -20.20 -7.60 -7.30
C PHE A 76 -18.79 -8.22 -7.38
N HIS A 77 -18.32 -8.52 -8.59
CA HIS A 77 -16.91 -8.75 -8.86
C HIS A 77 -16.30 -7.46 -9.40
N ARG A 78 -15.51 -6.78 -8.57
CA ARG A 78 -14.76 -5.57 -8.95
C ARG A 78 -13.31 -5.75 -8.53
N ALA A 79 -12.41 -5.47 -9.46
CA ALA A 79 -10.98 -5.48 -9.23
C ALA A 79 -10.36 -4.19 -9.77
N LEU A 80 -9.44 -3.62 -9.00
CA LEU A 80 -8.60 -2.51 -9.42
C LEU A 80 -7.28 -3.08 -9.95
N PHE A 81 -6.81 -2.56 -11.09
CA PHE A 81 -5.55 -2.97 -11.71
C PHE A 81 -4.66 -1.73 -11.85
N LEU A 82 -3.43 -1.82 -11.36
CA LEU A 82 -2.40 -0.80 -11.50
C LEU A 82 -1.34 -1.27 -12.49
N PHE A 83 -1.13 -0.46 -13.51
CA PHE A 83 -0.06 -0.62 -14.49
C PHE A 83 0.93 0.54 -14.36
N CYS A 84 2.22 0.28 -14.54
CA CYS A 84 3.27 1.29 -14.47
C CYS A 84 4.24 1.22 -15.64
N CYS A 85 4.78 2.38 -16.03
CA CYS A 85 5.84 2.43 -17.04
C CYS A 85 7.20 2.07 -16.42
N LYS A 86 7.99 1.25 -17.12
CA LYS A 86 9.36 0.89 -16.69
C LYS A 86 10.41 1.96 -17.03
N THR A 87 10.14 2.85 -17.98
CA THR A 87 11.04 3.93 -18.42
C THR A 87 11.23 4.94 -17.28
N PRO A 88 12.44 5.10 -16.70
CA PRO A 88 12.69 5.96 -15.53
C PRO A 88 12.29 7.43 -15.73
N GLU A 89 12.36 7.91 -16.98
CA GLU A 89 12.02 9.28 -17.38
C GLU A 89 10.51 9.54 -17.42
N CYS A 90 9.68 8.48 -17.36
CA CYS A 90 8.22 8.57 -17.47
C CYS A 90 7.50 8.64 -16.12
N TYR A 91 8.20 8.59 -14.99
CA TYR A 91 7.58 8.74 -13.67
C TYR A 91 8.39 9.67 -12.77
N SER A 92 7.68 10.54 -12.04
CA SER A 92 8.29 11.38 -11.02
C SER A 92 8.70 10.51 -9.83
N ARG A 93 10.00 10.20 -9.73
CA ARG A 93 10.59 9.42 -8.63
C ARG A 93 10.59 10.23 -7.34
N LEU A 94 9.44 10.21 -6.64
CA LEU A 94 9.28 10.82 -5.33
C LEU A 94 9.52 9.77 -4.25
N ARG A 95 10.72 9.79 -3.66
CA ARG A 95 10.98 9.12 -2.39
C ARG A 95 11.12 10.19 -1.31
N TYR A 96 10.21 10.17 -0.34
CA TYR A 96 10.29 11.02 0.85
C TYR A 96 10.72 10.13 2.03
N GLN A 97 11.98 10.28 2.47
CA GLN A 97 12.57 9.49 3.54
C GLN A 97 13.27 10.43 4.52
N LEU A 98 13.14 10.17 5.81
CA LEU A 98 13.90 10.83 6.87
C LEU A 98 14.77 9.79 7.59
N PRO A 99 16.00 10.14 8.01
CA PRO A 99 16.77 9.31 8.93
C PRO A 99 16.08 9.25 10.31
N ARG A 100 16.34 8.18 11.09
CA ARG A 100 15.74 8.00 12.43
C ARG A 100 16.02 9.18 13.36
N VAL A 101 17.24 9.73 13.32
CA VAL A 101 17.56 11.01 13.95
C VAL A 101 17.38 12.12 12.91
N ASN A 102 16.40 12.99 13.10
CA ASN A 102 16.10 14.12 12.21
C ASN A 102 15.56 15.32 13.00
N ASP A 103 15.52 16.50 12.36
CA ASP A 103 15.13 17.76 13.01
C ASP A 103 13.62 17.95 13.19
N PHE A 104 12.78 17.04 12.65
CA PHE A 104 11.32 17.22 12.60
C PHE A 104 10.58 16.44 13.69
N TYR A 105 11.06 15.25 14.03
CA TYR A 105 10.42 14.33 14.97
C TYR A 105 11.38 13.95 16.11
N PRO A 106 10.90 13.80 17.36
CA PRO A 106 11.68 13.22 18.45
C PRO A 106 12.17 11.80 18.10
N PHE A 107 13.22 11.34 18.78
CA PHE A 107 13.76 9.99 18.56
C PHE A 107 12.77 8.90 18.98
N ASP A 108 12.06 9.13 20.07
CA ASP A 108 11.02 8.25 20.62
C ASP A 108 9.63 8.72 20.18
N PRO A 109 8.67 7.81 19.94
CA PRO A 109 7.31 8.20 19.57
C PRO A 109 6.63 9.00 20.71
N PRO A 110 5.65 9.86 20.38
CA PRO A 110 4.84 10.51 21.42
C PRO A 110 4.06 9.47 22.22
N GLY A 111 3.80 9.79 23.49
CA GLY A 111 2.95 8.98 24.36
C GLY A 111 1.50 8.91 23.88
N SER A 112 0.72 8.01 24.47
CA SER A 112 -0.71 7.83 24.19
C SER A 112 -1.59 8.97 24.72
N ASP A 113 -1.10 9.74 25.69
CA ASP A 113 -1.74 10.98 26.12
C ASP A 113 -1.57 12.10 25.09
N ASN A 114 -2.53 13.02 25.06
CA ASN A 114 -2.72 14.04 24.01
C ASN A 114 -1.74 15.23 24.13
N ASP A 115 -0.46 14.93 24.38
CA ASP A 115 0.63 15.89 24.40
C ASP A 115 0.87 16.40 22.98
N GLN A 116 0.61 17.69 22.78
CA GLN A 116 0.74 18.33 21.48
C GLN A 116 2.21 18.31 21.04
N VAL A 117 2.56 17.37 20.16
CA VAL A 117 3.85 17.34 19.47
C VAL A 117 3.95 18.58 18.58
N VAL A 118 4.53 19.65 19.12
CA VAL A 118 4.81 20.87 18.37
C VAL A 118 5.98 20.59 17.43
N LEU A 119 5.66 20.05 16.25
CA LEU A 119 6.62 19.96 15.15
C LEU A 119 7.23 21.34 14.90
N PRO A 120 8.55 21.44 14.67
CA PRO A 120 9.17 22.72 14.35
C PRO A 120 8.46 23.33 13.14
N VAL A 121 7.99 24.57 13.29
CA VAL A 121 7.13 25.22 12.30
C VAL A 121 7.87 25.36 10.99
N THR A 122 7.67 24.40 10.08
CA THR A 122 8.23 24.49 8.75
C THR A 122 7.63 25.72 8.06
N GLY A 123 8.46 26.60 7.52
CA GLY A 123 8.00 27.80 6.80
C GLY A 123 7.26 27.51 5.49
N VAL A 124 6.96 26.24 5.21
CA VAL A 124 6.34 25.73 4.00
C VAL A 124 4.83 25.93 4.10
N LYS A 125 4.33 26.98 3.46
CA LYS A 125 2.89 27.19 3.34
C LYS A 125 2.31 26.17 2.36
N LEU A 126 1.31 25.40 2.78
CA LEU A 126 0.70 24.34 1.95
C LEU A 126 -0.45 24.88 1.08
N CYS A 127 -0.75 24.19 -0.01
CA CYS A 127 -1.89 24.47 -0.86
C CYS A 127 -3.16 23.95 -0.21
N TRP A 128 -4.10 24.84 0.12
CA TRP A 128 -5.35 24.49 0.80
C TRP A 128 -6.18 23.42 0.06
N VAL A 129 -6.07 23.34 -1.27
CA VAL A 129 -6.84 22.41 -2.10
C VAL A 129 -6.24 21.00 -2.17
N CYS A 130 -4.92 20.84 -1.99
CA CYS A 130 -4.24 19.57 -2.32
C CYS A 130 -3.03 19.23 -1.44
N GLY A 131 -2.78 19.97 -0.36
CA GLY A 131 -1.67 19.72 0.58
C GLY A 131 -0.27 20.06 0.05
N CYS A 132 -0.01 19.98 -1.26
CA CYS A 132 1.32 20.27 -1.84
C CYS A 132 1.82 21.69 -1.53
N PRO A 133 3.14 21.94 -1.47
CA PRO A 133 3.70 23.28 -1.21
C PRO A 133 3.11 24.40 -2.11
N GLY A 134 2.72 25.51 -1.49
CA GLY A 134 1.93 26.59 -2.11
C GLY A 134 2.56 27.97 -1.95
N ASN A 135 3.11 28.53 -3.04
CA ASN A 135 3.73 29.86 -3.03
C ASN A 135 2.79 31.02 -3.40
N LYS A 136 1.52 30.77 -3.69
CA LYS A 136 0.55 31.80 -4.12
C LYS A 136 -0.46 32.07 -3.02
N ALA A 137 -0.30 33.18 -2.30
CA ALA A 137 -1.30 33.62 -1.33
C ALA A 137 -2.51 34.26 -2.03
N CYS A 138 -3.69 34.15 -1.43
CA CYS A 138 -4.87 34.88 -1.88
C CYS A 138 -4.60 36.40 -1.77
N SER A 139 -4.66 37.13 -2.89
CA SER A 139 -4.36 38.56 -2.95
C SER A 139 -5.32 39.49 -2.19
N ARG A 140 -6.38 38.96 -1.58
CA ARG A 140 -7.35 39.72 -0.77
C ARG A 140 -7.18 39.53 0.73
N CYS A 141 -6.92 38.31 1.19
CA CYS A 141 -6.80 38.01 2.63
C CYS A 141 -5.41 37.57 3.07
N HIS A 142 -4.54 37.16 2.14
CA HIS A 142 -3.20 36.59 2.37
C HIS A 142 -3.10 35.34 3.28
N ASN A 143 -4.20 34.95 3.95
CA ASN A 143 -4.27 33.84 4.91
C ASN A 143 -4.31 32.44 4.28
N ILE A 144 -4.66 32.31 3.00
CA ILE A 144 -4.72 31.01 2.29
C ILE A 144 -3.74 30.98 1.14
N THR A 145 -2.99 29.89 1.05
CA THR A 145 -2.00 29.61 -0.01
C THR A 145 -2.43 28.50 -0.97
N TYR A 146 -1.90 28.59 -2.19
CA TYR A 146 -2.16 27.67 -3.31
C TYR A 146 -0.86 27.37 -4.06
N CYS A 147 -0.72 26.15 -4.60
CA CYS A 147 0.38 25.80 -5.51
C CYS A 147 0.17 26.40 -6.92
N SER A 148 -1.09 26.58 -7.34
CA SER A 148 -1.45 27.02 -8.69
C SER A 148 -2.60 28.03 -8.72
N LYS A 149 -2.64 28.84 -9.78
CA LYS A 149 -3.79 29.71 -10.09
C LYS A 149 -5.08 28.90 -10.32
N HIS A 150 -4.94 27.66 -10.79
CA HIS A 150 -6.06 26.74 -10.97
C HIS A 150 -6.73 26.41 -9.61
N HIS A 151 -5.96 25.95 -8.62
CA HIS A 151 -6.47 25.67 -7.27
C HIS A 151 -7.03 26.92 -6.57
N GLN A 152 -6.39 28.09 -6.74
CA GLN A 152 -6.95 29.35 -6.25
C GLN A 152 -8.33 29.64 -6.87
N THR A 153 -8.47 29.46 -8.18
CA THR A 153 -9.71 29.74 -8.91
C THR A 153 -10.82 28.74 -8.56
N LEU A 154 -10.46 27.46 -8.38
CA LEU A 154 -11.37 26.41 -7.94
C LEU A 154 -11.92 26.74 -6.54
N HIS A 155 -11.05 26.91 -5.54
CA HIS A 155 -11.46 27.23 -4.17
C HIS A 155 -12.27 28.53 -4.10
N TRP A 156 -11.89 29.55 -4.89
CA TRP A 156 -12.64 30.80 -4.99
C TRP A 156 -14.09 30.60 -5.44
N LYS A 157 -14.32 29.78 -6.47
CA LYS A 157 -15.67 29.52 -7.00
C LYS A 157 -16.54 28.74 -6.02
N HIS A 158 -15.99 27.76 -5.32
CA HIS A 158 -16.75 26.89 -4.42
C HIS A 158 -17.12 27.56 -3.09
N SER A 159 -16.13 28.04 -2.33
CA SER A 159 -16.34 28.47 -0.93
C SER A 159 -15.58 29.74 -0.56
N HIS A 160 -14.33 29.90 -1.00
CA HIS A 160 -13.47 30.98 -0.50
C HIS A 160 -14.02 32.37 -0.78
N LYS A 161 -14.69 32.62 -1.92
CA LYS A 161 -15.26 33.95 -2.23
C LYS A 161 -16.20 34.48 -1.14
N LYS A 162 -16.92 33.61 -0.43
CA LYS A 162 -17.86 33.97 0.64
C LYS A 162 -17.18 34.19 1.99
N ALA A 163 -16.11 33.43 2.28
CA ALA A 163 -15.40 33.46 3.57
C ALA A 163 -14.12 34.33 3.57
N CYS A 164 -13.65 34.78 2.39
CA CYS A 164 -12.39 35.51 2.25
C CYS A 164 -12.41 36.86 2.96
N GLY A 165 -11.56 36.99 3.99
CA GLY A 165 -11.44 38.17 4.85
C GLY A 165 -12.08 37.99 6.22
N SER A 166 -12.92 36.96 6.40
CA SER A 166 -13.41 36.55 7.72
C SER A 166 -12.34 35.74 8.45
N GLN A 167 -12.26 35.85 9.78
CA GLN A 167 -11.50 34.94 10.64
C GLN A 167 -12.21 33.58 10.81
N GLY A 168 -12.82 33.06 9.74
CA GLY A 168 -13.48 31.76 9.75
C GLY A 168 -12.44 30.65 9.66
N THR A 169 -12.59 29.63 10.51
CA THR A 169 -11.97 28.32 10.31
C THR A 169 -12.47 27.75 8.98
N TYR A 170 -11.57 27.49 8.03
CA TYR A 170 -11.93 26.90 6.75
C TYR A 170 -11.97 25.38 6.93
N PRO A 171 -13.15 24.72 6.91
CA PRO A 171 -13.22 23.26 7.06
C PRO A 171 -12.41 22.60 5.94
N HIS A 172 -11.60 21.60 6.28
CA HIS A 172 -10.73 20.91 5.33
C HIS A 172 -11.57 20.41 4.13
N GLY A 173 -11.05 20.64 2.93
CA GLY A 173 -11.89 20.66 1.74
C GLY A 173 -12.43 19.28 1.33
N TRP A 174 -13.68 19.25 0.87
CA TRP A 174 -14.36 18.14 0.17
C TRP A 174 -13.51 17.43 -0.91
N PHE A 175 -12.42 18.04 -1.37
CA PHE A 175 -11.55 17.50 -2.42
C PHE A 175 -10.52 16.48 -1.92
N PHE A 176 -10.41 16.25 -0.62
CA PHE A 176 -9.65 15.14 -0.05
C PHE A 176 -10.53 13.89 0.03
N CYS A 177 -9.91 12.72 -0.15
CA CYS A 177 -10.47 11.47 0.38
C CYS A 177 -10.66 11.63 1.89
N PRO A 178 -11.66 10.98 2.53
CA PRO A 178 -11.76 10.96 3.98
C PRO A 178 -10.41 10.64 4.62
N GLU A 179 -10.01 11.44 5.62
CA GLU A 179 -8.80 11.20 6.39
C GLU A 179 -9.13 10.10 7.41
N GLU A 180 -8.80 8.87 7.06
CA GLU A 180 -9.03 7.67 7.86
C GLU A 180 -7.67 7.13 8.34
N ARG A 181 -7.64 6.60 9.57
CA ARG A 181 -6.45 6.00 10.16
C ARG A 181 -6.43 4.51 9.79
N ASP A 182 -5.36 4.05 9.14
CA ASP A 182 -5.06 2.62 9.08
C ASP A 182 -4.76 2.11 10.50
N VAL A 183 -5.50 1.10 10.94
CA VAL A 183 -5.32 0.46 12.25
C VAL A 183 -4.46 -0.77 12.05
N GLU A 184 -3.14 -0.58 12.12
CA GLU A 184 -2.19 -1.70 12.23
C GLU A 184 -2.55 -2.51 13.49
N GLN A 185 -2.79 -3.82 13.32
CA GLN A 185 -2.83 -4.74 14.44
C GLN A 185 -1.39 -5.16 14.75
N GLU A 186 -0.98 -5.01 16.00
CA GLU A 186 0.26 -5.59 16.49
C GLU A 186 0.10 -7.12 16.46
N GLU A 187 1.07 -7.83 15.88
CA GLU A 187 1.09 -9.29 15.85
C GLU A 187 1.35 -9.81 17.27
N ASP A 188 0.40 -10.54 17.86
CA ASP A 188 0.59 -11.16 19.18
C ASP A 188 1.80 -12.12 19.13
N GLU A 189 2.77 -11.90 20.02
CA GLU A 189 3.98 -12.74 20.11
C GLU A 189 3.59 -14.19 20.45
N VAL A 190 3.90 -15.13 19.56
CA VAL A 190 3.66 -16.56 19.79
C VAL A 190 4.71 -17.09 20.77
N GLU A 191 4.31 -17.29 22.03
CA GLU A 191 5.12 -18.01 23.02
C GLU A 191 5.24 -19.49 22.62
N GLU A 192 6.40 -19.91 22.11
CA GLU A 192 6.72 -21.34 21.91
C GLU A 192 6.99 -22.02 23.26
N GLU A 193 6.03 -22.81 23.76
CA GLU A 193 6.27 -23.74 24.86
C GLU A 193 7.18 -24.90 24.39
N VAL A 194 8.42 -24.95 24.90
CA VAL A 194 9.35 -26.05 24.64
C VAL A 194 9.16 -27.16 25.68
N GLU A 195 8.61 -28.30 25.28
CA GLU A 195 8.58 -29.51 26.10
C GLU A 195 9.95 -30.22 26.09
N GLU A 196 10.68 -30.15 27.21
CA GLU A 196 11.89 -30.95 27.44
C GLU A 196 11.52 -32.35 27.96
N GLU A 197 11.63 -33.40 27.12
CA GLU A 197 11.68 -34.79 27.62
C GLU A 197 13.14 -35.30 27.66
N GLU A 198 13.74 -35.26 28.85
CA GLU A 198 14.97 -35.99 29.14
C GLU A 198 14.72 -37.51 29.12
N ASN A 199 15.62 -38.27 28.48
CA ASN A 199 15.83 -39.66 28.91
C ASN A 199 17.27 -40.12 28.67
N ALA A 200 17.94 -40.55 29.74
CA ALA A 200 19.36 -40.81 29.76
C ALA A 200 19.73 -42.28 29.45
N GLU A 201 20.72 -42.43 28.57
CA GLU A 201 21.81 -43.42 28.55
C GLU A 201 21.64 -44.79 29.25
N VAL A 202 21.89 -45.86 28.49
CA VAL A 202 22.73 -46.99 28.96
C VAL A 202 23.68 -47.42 27.84
N GLU A 203 24.99 -47.32 28.09
CA GLU A 203 26.04 -47.79 27.17
C GLU A 203 26.21 -49.33 27.16
N GLY A 204 26.76 -49.88 26.07
CA GLY A 204 27.17 -51.30 26.01
C GLY A 204 28.03 -51.61 24.78
N ALA A 205 29.30 -51.93 24.98
CA ALA A 205 30.29 -52.04 23.90
C ALA A 205 30.49 -53.46 23.32
N LEU A 206 31.13 -53.50 22.12
CA LEU A 206 32.19 -54.43 21.67
C LEU A 206 31.93 -55.34 20.43
N LYS A 207 32.48 -54.87 19.29
CA LYS A 207 33.23 -55.55 18.19
C LYS A 207 32.90 -56.98 17.67
N THR A 208 33.23 -57.14 16.38
CA THR A 208 33.38 -58.38 15.55
C THR A 208 32.06 -59.11 15.20
N GLU A 209 31.86 -59.72 14.02
CA GLU A 209 32.77 -60.22 12.98
C GLU A 209 32.23 -60.23 11.51
N SER A 210 33.15 -60.52 10.58
CA SER A 210 33.07 -60.75 9.12
C SER A 210 31.76 -61.10 8.38
N GLY A 211 31.62 -60.60 7.13
CA GLY A 211 30.75 -61.23 6.12
C GLY A 211 30.43 -60.41 4.86
N ALA A 212 31.28 -60.46 3.83
CA ALA A 212 30.99 -60.08 2.43
C ALA A 212 31.48 -61.25 1.53
N PRO A 213 31.25 -61.34 0.19
CA PRO A 213 30.81 -60.26 -0.72
C PRO A 213 29.94 -60.69 -1.95
N LEU A 214 29.78 -59.77 -2.93
CA LEU A 214 29.40 -59.96 -4.36
C LEU A 214 27.91 -60.36 -4.63
N ALA A 215 27.28 -60.01 -5.77
CA ALA A 215 27.81 -59.52 -7.06
C ALA A 215 26.88 -58.47 -7.72
N ASP A 216 27.50 -57.49 -8.41
CA ASP A 216 27.28 -57.00 -9.80
C ASP A 216 25.83 -56.82 -10.32
N GLY A 217 25.38 -55.78 -11.03
CA GLY A 217 25.92 -54.54 -11.63
C GLY A 217 24.74 -53.76 -12.29
N GLU A 218 24.85 -52.67 -13.05
CA GLU A 218 25.97 -51.83 -13.49
C GLU A 218 25.43 -50.41 -13.88
N LEU A 219 26.33 -49.49 -14.26
CA LEU A 219 26.19 -48.24 -15.04
C LEU A 219 25.21 -48.35 -16.26
N VAL A 220 24.71 -47.27 -16.88
CA VAL A 220 25.42 -46.17 -17.57
C VAL A 220 24.58 -44.88 -17.64
N MET A 221 25.19 -43.71 -17.44
CA MET A 221 24.72 -42.43 -18.01
C MET A 221 25.52 -42.10 -19.29
N CYS A 222 24.86 -41.58 -20.33
CA CYS A 222 25.39 -40.57 -21.27
C CYS A 222 24.34 -40.17 -22.30
N GLY A 223 24.30 -38.87 -22.66
CA GLY A 223 23.35 -38.28 -23.61
C GLY A 223 23.18 -36.79 -23.38
#